data_AF-A0AAW7Z2U5-F1
#
_entry.id   AF-A0AAW7Z2U5-F1
#
_cell.length_a   1.000
_cell.length_b   1.000
_cell.length_c   1.000
_cell.angle_alpha   90.00
_cell.angle_beta   90.00
_cell.angle_gamma   90.00
#
_symmetry.space_group_name_H-M   'P 1'
#
loop_
_entity.id
_entity.type
_entity.pdbx_description
1 polymer ?
#
loop_
_entity_poly.entity_id
_entity_poly.type
_entity_poly.pdbx_seq_one_letter_code
_entity_poly.pdbx_strand_id
1 'polypeptide(L)'
;MSLQTTCYNILASYKDAQSHHKASKYFDVILVTVIVINIATMMLSTVPGTSSQYITELHIIEVVSVALFSLEYVLRIWSSGVAPSSALTSSKDIQFHTPWQKRWYYLKSPMALIDLLAILPFYLSMFVTLDLRILRVFRVLRILKLGRYSRSMQTLITVIRNESHSLVAALSVLMLFTVIAATCIYYIEHTAQPEAFSSIPASLWWALVTLTTVGYGDIVPITAGGKVFGGIITILGICFYALPAGILSSSFTAQMQLKRDRFKETVRTVLEDGKFSEHDKGHIERVRDLLDLDEEEAQLIVRLLQHHHSTSQKPSVDKKPHT
;
A
#
# COMPACT_ATOMS: atom_id res chain seq x y z
N MET A 1 -7.92 -33.38 0.99
CA MET A 1 -7.18 -32.14 1.35
C MET A 1 -7.43 -31.89 2.84
N SER A 2 -6.40 -31.59 3.64
CA SER A 2 -6.62 -31.36 5.09
C SER A 2 -7.38 -30.04 5.32
N LEU A 3 -8.23 -29.99 6.35
CA LEU A 3 -9.01 -28.79 6.70
C LEU A 3 -8.11 -27.56 6.89
N GLN A 4 -6.91 -27.76 7.44
CA GLN A 4 -5.91 -26.71 7.63
C GLN A 4 -5.34 -26.16 6.32
N THR A 5 -5.12 -27.03 5.32
CA THR A 5 -4.68 -26.63 3.97
C THR A 5 -5.77 -25.87 3.24
N THR A 6 -7.03 -26.30 3.36
CA THR A 6 -8.18 -25.58 2.78
C THR A 6 -8.36 -24.20 3.42
N CYS A 7 -8.26 -24.11 4.75
CA CYS A 7 -8.26 -22.82 5.45
C CYS A 7 -7.12 -21.92 5.00
N TYR A 8 -5.89 -22.45 4.86
CA TYR A 8 -4.77 -21.68 4.35
C TYR A 8 -5.06 -21.13 2.95
N ASN A 9 -5.56 -21.95 2.02
CA ASN A 9 -5.83 -21.52 0.65
C ASN A 9 -6.95 -20.47 0.54
N ILE A 10 -7.91 -20.47 1.46
CA ILE A 10 -8.99 -19.46 1.50
C ILE A 10 -8.49 -18.15 2.15
N LEU A 11 -7.66 -18.25 3.19
CA LEU A 11 -7.20 -17.11 4.00
C LEU A 11 -5.90 -16.47 3.51
N ALA A 12 -5.10 -17.20 2.73
CA ALA A 12 -3.86 -16.69 2.14
C ALA A 12 -4.19 -15.62 1.11
N SER A 13 -3.31 -14.62 1.00
CA SER A 13 -3.43 -13.55 0.02
C SER A 13 -3.50 -14.16 -1.39
N TYR A 14 -4.29 -13.56 -2.28
CA TYR A 14 -4.56 -13.97 -3.67
C TYR A 14 -3.38 -14.57 -4.45
N LYS A 15 -2.13 -14.19 -4.13
CA LYS A 15 -0.90 -14.74 -4.72
C LYS A 15 -0.59 -16.20 -4.38
N ASP A 16 -1.13 -16.76 -3.30
CA ASP A 16 -0.76 -18.09 -2.79
C ASP A 16 -1.90 -19.13 -2.89
N ALA A 17 -3.11 -18.72 -3.29
CA ALA A 17 -4.28 -19.59 -3.37
C ALA A 17 -4.25 -20.44 -4.65
N GLN A 18 -3.50 -21.54 -4.64
CA GLN A 18 -3.43 -22.50 -5.75
C GLN A 18 -4.81 -23.14 -6.10
N SER A 19 -5.81 -23.05 -5.22
CA SER A 19 -7.18 -23.57 -5.40
C SER A 19 -8.19 -22.73 -4.60
N HIS A 20 -9.34 -22.41 -5.20
CA HIS A 20 -10.47 -21.61 -4.65
C HIS A 20 -10.43 -20.06 -4.77
N HIS A 21 -10.01 -19.53 -5.93
CA HIS A 21 -10.02 -18.08 -6.25
C HIS A 21 -11.33 -17.35 -5.93
N LYS A 22 -12.50 -17.93 -6.24
CA LYS A 22 -13.80 -17.30 -5.98
C LYS A 22 -14.10 -17.15 -4.49
N ALA A 23 -13.83 -18.19 -3.69
CA ALA A 23 -14.10 -18.20 -2.25
C ALA A 23 -13.21 -17.20 -1.50
N SER A 24 -11.93 -17.15 -1.86
CA SER A 24 -10.99 -16.14 -1.33
C SER A 24 -11.46 -14.72 -1.67
N LYS A 25 -11.87 -14.46 -2.93
CA LYS A 25 -12.41 -13.15 -3.33
C LYS A 25 -13.66 -12.75 -2.54
N TYR A 26 -14.62 -13.66 -2.34
CA TYR A 26 -15.81 -13.37 -1.53
C TYR A 26 -15.45 -13.08 -0.08
N PHE A 27 -14.54 -13.85 0.50
CA PHE A 27 -14.06 -13.64 1.86
C PHE A 27 -13.39 -12.27 2.03
N ASP A 28 -12.53 -11.88 1.09
CA ASP A 28 -11.88 -10.57 1.07
C ASP A 28 -12.91 -9.43 0.99
N VAL A 29 -13.91 -9.56 0.11
CA VAL A 29 -15.00 -8.56 -0.03
C VAL A 29 -15.80 -8.42 1.26
N ILE A 30 -16.13 -9.53 1.93
CA ILE A 30 -16.82 -9.53 3.22
C ILE A 30 -15.97 -8.79 4.27
N LEU A 31 -14.68 -9.11 4.37
CA LEU A 31 -13.78 -8.47 5.33
C LEU A 31 -13.63 -6.97 5.08
N VAL A 32 -13.45 -6.56 3.83
CA VAL A 32 -13.40 -5.14 3.45
C VAL A 32 -14.70 -4.43 3.82
N THR A 33 -15.85 -5.05 3.56
CA THR A 33 -17.17 -4.51 3.90
C THR A 33 -17.31 -4.32 5.42
N VAL A 34 -16.90 -5.32 6.21
CA VAL A 34 -16.91 -5.23 7.68
C VAL A 34 -15.97 -4.13 8.17
N ILE A 35 -14.78 -3.98 7.58
CA ILE A 35 -13.86 -2.89 7.94
C ILE A 35 -14.48 -1.52 7.67
N VAL A 36 -15.09 -1.32 6.50
CA VAL A 36 -15.72 -0.05 6.11
C VAL A 36 -16.90 0.28 7.03
N ILE A 37 -17.80 -0.68 7.29
CA ILE A 37 -18.91 -0.52 8.24
C ILE A 37 -18.38 -0.14 9.62
N ASN A 38 -17.29 -0.77 10.04
CA ASN A 38 -16.74 -0.52 11.35
C ASN A 38 -16.09 0.87 11.47
N ILE A 39 -15.41 1.35 10.43
CA ILE A 39 -14.90 2.73 10.37
C ILE A 39 -16.05 3.74 10.40
N ALA A 40 -17.12 3.49 9.64
CA ALA A 40 -18.31 4.35 9.66
C ALA A 40 -18.97 4.37 11.05
N THR A 41 -19.09 3.21 11.70
CA THR A 41 -19.59 3.06 13.07
C THR A 41 -18.74 3.86 14.06
N MET A 42 -17.42 3.81 13.92
CA MET A 42 -16.49 4.59 14.73
C MET A 42 -16.69 6.10 14.52
N MET A 43 -16.84 6.56 13.28
CA MET A 43 -17.11 7.98 12.98
C MET A 43 -18.45 8.44 13.56
N LEU A 44 -19.50 7.62 13.42
CA LEU A 44 -20.82 7.95 14.00
C LEU A 44 -20.77 8.01 15.52
N SER A 45 -19.96 7.16 16.16
CA SER A 45 -19.81 7.17 17.63
C SER A 45 -19.18 8.45 18.19
N THR A 46 -18.55 9.29 17.35
CA THR A 46 -17.97 10.57 17.78
C THR A 46 -18.93 11.76 17.60
N VAL A 47 -20.11 11.55 17.00
CA VAL A 47 -21.09 12.63 16.77
C VAL A 47 -21.81 12.98 18.10
N PRO A 48 -21.73 14.24 18.57
CA PRO A 48 -22.46 14.68 19.76
C PRO A 48 -23.97 14.58 19.57
N GLY A 49 -24.71 14.19 20.61
CA GLY A 49 -26.18 14.11 20.57
C GLY A 49 -26.74 12.79 20.01
N THR A 50 -25.90 11.80 19.72
CA THR A 50 -26.34 10.45 19.36
C THR A 50 -27.10 9.82 20.54
N SER A 51 -28.29 9.27 20.27
CA SER A 51 -29.12 8.66 21.32
C SER A 51 -28.43 7.45 21.95
N SER A 52 -28.74 7.16 23.22
CA SER A 52 -28.16 6.02 23.96
C SER A 52 -28.46 4.67 23.31
N GLN A 53 -29.61 4.55 22.63
CA GLN A 53 -29.99 3.36 21.86
C GLN A 53 -29.05 3.16 20.67
N TYR A 54 -28.80 4.20 19.87
CA TYR A 54 -27.87 4.13 18.74
C TYR A 54 -26.42 3.82 19.20
N ILE A 55 -25.96 4.39 20.30
CA ILE A 55 -24.62 4.07 20.83
C ILE A 55 -24.49 2.57 21.16
N THR A 56 -25.56 1.97 21.68
CA THR A 56 -25.58 0.52 21.99
C THR A 56 -25.54 -0.33 20.73
N GLU A 57 -26.32 0.02 19.70
CA GLU A 57 -26.30 -0.65 18.39
C GLU A 57 -24.92 -0.56 17.72
N LEU A 58 -24.29 0.62 17.74
CA LEU A 58 -22.94 0.84 17.23
C LEU A 58 -21.91 -0.02 17.99
N HIS A 59 -22.07 -0.17 19.31
CA HIS A 59 -21.21 -1.04 20.10
C HIS A 59 -21.38 -2.53 19.74
N ILE A 60 -22.60 -3.00 19.49
CA ILE A 60 -22.85 -4.38 19.04
C ILE A 60 -22.12 -4.65 17.72
N ILE A 61 -22.21 -3.73 16.75
CA ILE A 61 -21.49 -3.83 15.47
C ILE A 61 -19.98 -3.92 15.71
N GLU A 62 -19.44 -3.14 16.65
CA GLU A 62 -18.03 -3.21 17.04
C GLU A 62 -17.65 -4.59 17.59
N VAL A 63 -18.41 -5.11 18.56
CA VAL A 63 -18.17 -6.42 19.18
C VAL A 63 -18.19 -7.54 18.13
N VAL A 64 -19.21 -7.55 17.26
CA VAL A 64 -19.33 -8.55 16.18
C VAL A 64 -18.15 -8.46 15.21
N SER A 65 -17.78 -7.25 14.79
CA SER A 65 -16.64 -7.05 13.87
C SER A 65 -15.32 -7.52 14.50
N VAL A 66 -15.08 -7.19 15.77
CA VAL A 66 -13.86 -7.61 16.48
C VAL A 66 -13.83 -9.12 16.67
N ALA A 67 -14.96 -9.75 16.98
CA ALA A 67 -15.05 -11.21 17.05
C ALA A 67 -14.68 -11.86 15.71
N LEU A 68 -15.20 -11.35 14.59
CA LEU A 68 -14.86 -11.82 13.25
C LEU A 68 -13.36 -11.64 12.93
N PHE A 69 -12.79 -10.46 13.23
CA PHE A 69 -11.36 -10.21 13.01
C PHE A 69 -10.46 -11.05 13.92
N SER A 70 -10.89 -11.35 15.14
CA SER A 70 -10.16 -12.21 16.07
C SER A 70 -10.15 -13.64 15.59
N LEU A 71 -11.32 -14.14 15.16
CA LEU A 71 -11.44 -15.47 14.55
C LEU A 71 -10.56 -15.59 13.31
N GLU A 72 -10.64 -14.61 12.40
CA GLU A 72 -9.78 -14.55 11.22
C GLU A 72 -8.29 -14.56 11.59
N TYR A 73 -7.86 -13.74 12.56
CA TYR A 73 -6.46 -13.67 12.99
C TYR A 73 -5.97 -15.02 13.56
N VAL A 74 -6.78 -15.67 14.41
CA VAL A 74 -6.47 -16.99 14.97
C VAL A 74 -6.39 -18.05 13.86
N LEU A 75 -7.34 -18.05 12.92
CA LEU A 75 -7.34 -18.99 11.80
C LEU A 75 -6.13 -18.82 10.90
N ARG A 76 -5.66 -17.58 10.67
CA ARG A 76 -4.43 -17.30 9.91
C ARG A 76 -3.18 -17.80 10.63
N ILE A 77 -3.05 -17.55 11.93
CA ILE A 77 -1.94 -18.10 12.73
C ILE A 77 -1.97 -19.62 12.67
N TRP A 78 -3.14 -20.24 12.86
CA TRP A 78 -3.28 -21.69 12.85
C TRP A 78 -2.90 -22.30 11.49
N SER A 79 -3.39 -21.73 10.40
CA SER A 79 -3.16 -22.21 9.02
C SER A 79 -1.74 -21.95 8.52
N SER A 80 -1.05 -20.91 9.02
CA SER A 80 0.35 -20.61 8.68
C SER A 80 1.35 -21.74 8.97
N GLY A 81 0.99 -22.69 9.84
CA GLY A 81 1.81 -23.88 10.11
C GLY A 81 2.00 -24.80 8.90
N VAL A 82 1.08 -24.76 7.92
CA VAL A 82 1.14 -25.57 6.67
C VAL A 82 1.68 -24.74 5.50
N ALA A 83 1.90 -23.44 5.69
CA ALA A 83 2.38 -22.56 4.64
C ALA A 83 3.73 -23.04 4.07
N PRO A 84 3.92 -22.98 2.73
CA PRO A 84 5.22 -23.24 2.14
C PRO A 84 6.24 -22.19 2.61
N SER A 85 7.49 -22.60 2.84
CA SER A 85 8.52 -21.69 3.36
C SER A 85 8.74 -20.46 2.46
N SER A 86 8.52 -20.61 1.15
CA SER A 86 8.57 -19.54 0.16
C SER A 86 7.51 -18.45 0.34
N ALA A 87 6.37 -18.77 0.98
CA ALA A 87 5.33 -17.79 1.28
C ALA A 87 5.64 -16.96 2.54
N LEU A 88 6.48 -17.49 3.44
CA LEU A 88 6.86 -16.82 4.69
C LEU A 88 8.09 -15.92 4.51
N THR A 89 9.10 -16.38 3.76
CA THR A 89 10.36 -15.64 3.57
C THR A 89 10.91 -15.82 2.16
N SER A 90 11.45 -14.73 1.61
CA SER A 90 12.17 -14.75 0.34
C SER A 90 13.65 -15.17 0.48
N SER A 91 14.17 -15.25 1.71
CA SER A 91 15.53 -15.73 1.96
C SER A 91 15.57 -17.27 1.94
N LYS A 92 16.49 -17.82 1.14
CA LYS A 92 16.71 -19.27 1.04
C LYS A 92 17.43 -19.86 2.27
N ASP A 93 18.01 -19.01 3.11
CA ASP A 93 18.84 -19.44 4.24
C ASP A 93 18.01 -19.86 5.47
N ILE A 94 16.73 -19.48 5.50
CA ILE A 94 15.83 -19.77 6.62
C ILE A 94 15.04 -21.05 6.31
N GLN A 95 15.41 -22.14 6.99
CA GLN A 95 14.68 -23.41 6.94
C GLN A 95 13.80 -23.58 8.18
N PHE A 96 12.54 -23.94 7.97
CA PHE A 96 11.59 -24.21 9.05
C PHE A 96 11.45 -25.72 9.22
N HIS A 97 11.84 -26.25 10.39
CA HIS A 97 11.75 -27.67 10.69
C HIS A 97 10.45 -28.05 11.40
N THR A 98 9.79 -27.10 12.05
CA THR A 98 8.53 -27.34 12.78
C THR A 98 7.42 -26.38 12.36
N PRO A 99 6.13 -26.80 12.46
CA PRO A 99 5.00 -25.90 12.22
C PRO A 99 4.98 -24.70 13.16
N TRP A 100 5.45 -24.86 14.40
CA TRP A 100 5.46 -23.78 15.39
C TRP A 100 6.45 -22.66 15.04
N GLN A 101 7.60 -23.00 14.46
CA GLN A 101 8.55 -21.99 13.94
C GLN A 101 7.90 -21.14 12.85
N LYS A 102 7.11 -21.74 11.95
CA LYS A 102 6.37 -21.00 10.91
C LYS A 102 5.34 -20.04 11.52
N ARG A 103 4.58 -20.48 12.52
CA ARG A 103 3.58 -19.65 13.22
C ARG A 103 4.22 -18.46 13.93
N TRP A 104 5.32 -18.68 14.62
CA TRP A 104 6.05 -17.61 15.31
C TRP A 104 6.65 -16.61 14.32
N TYR A 105 7.17 -17.09 13.19
CA TYR A 105 7.65 -16.22 12.13
C TYR A 105 6.51 -15.39 11.52
N TYR A 106 5.36 -16.01 11.25
CA TYR A 106 4.16 -15.33 10.77
C TYR A 106 3.69 -14.24 11.74
N LEU A 107 3.66 -14.52 13.05
CA LEU A 107 3.27 -13.55 14.08
C LEU A 107 4.11 -12.27 14.06
N LYS A 108 5.41 -12.38 13.75
CA LYS A 108 6.31 -11.23 13.63
C LYS A 108 6.22 -10.51 12.28
N SER A 109 5.44 -11.03 11.33
CA SER A 109 5.26 -10.38 10.03
C SER A 109 4.51 -9.05 10.20
N PRO A 110 4.85 -7.99 9.42
CA PRO A 110 4.17 -6.70 9.50
C PRO A 110 2.65 -6.82 9.31
N MET A 111 2.23 -7.74 8.45
CA MET A 111 0.81 -7.97 8.17
C MET A 111 0.08 -8.60 9.37
N ALA A 112 0.69 -9.54 10.08
CA ALA A 112 0.09 -10.12 11.28
C ALA A 112 0.06 -9.13 12.45
N LEU A 113 1.07 -8.25 12.55
CA LEU A 113 1.08 -7.16 13.52
C LEU A 113 -0.06 -6.17 13.27
N ILE A 114 -0.35 -5.81 12.01
CA ILE A 114 -1.50 -4.96 11.67
C ILE A 114 -2.83 -5.61 12.11
N ASP A 115 -3.00 -6.91 11.88
CA ASP A 115 -4.21 -7.62 12.31
C ASP A 115 -4.37 -7.60 13.84
N LEU A 116 -3.26 -7.80 14.56
CA LEU A 116 -3.24 -7.74 16.02
C LEU A 116 -3.61 -6.33 16.50
N LEU A 117 -2.97 -5.30 15.95
CA LEU A 117 -3.22 -3.89 16.30
C LEU A 117 -4.67 -3.47 16.00
N ALA A 118 -5.36 -4.11 15.06
CA ALA A 118 -6.74 -3.82 14.75
C ALA A 118 -7.74 -4.36 15.80
N ILE A 119 -7.42 -5.47 16.47
CA ILE A 119 -8.27 -6.07 17.51
C ILE A 119 -7.83 -5.67 18.93
N LEU A 120 -6.56 -5.32 19.11
CA LEU A 120 -5.95 -5.00 20.40
C LEU A 120 -6.70 -3.93 21.20
N PRO A 121 -7.18 -2.81 20.62
CA PRO A 121 -7.82 -1.75 21.40
C PRO A 121 -9.08 -2.23 22.13
N PHE A 122 -9.84 -3.15 21.51
CA PHE A 122 -11.05 -3.71 22.12
C PHE A 122 -10.70 -4.57 23.33
N TYR A 123 -9.78 -5.52 23.18
CA TYR A 123 -9.37 -6.38 24.30
C TYR A 123 -8.68 -5.60 25.41
N LEU A 124 -7.81 -4.64 25.05
CA LEU A 124 -7.13 -3.82 26.05
C LEU A 124 -8.13 -2.98 26.87
N SER A 125 -9.20 -2.48 26.25
CA SER A 125 -10.26 -1.75 26.97
C SER A 125 -11.03 -2.59 27.99
N MET A 126 -10.99 -3.92 27.89
CA MET A 126 -11.61 -4.83 28.86
C MET A 126 -10.76 -5.01 30.13
N PHE A 127 -9.44 -4.96 30.00
CA PHE A 127 -8.51 -5.21 31.11
C PHE A 127 -7.96 -3.94 31.74
N VAL A 128 -7.98 -2.82 31.03
CA VAL A 128 -7.28 -1.60 31.41
C VAL A 128 -8.24 -0.41 31.46
N THR A 129 -8.37 0.20 32.64
CA THR A 129 -9.17 1.41 32.89
C THR A 129 -8.43 2.72 32.58
N LEU A 130 -7.29 2.65 31.87
CA LEU A 130 -6.60 3.85 31.35
C LEU A 130 -7.58 4.72 30.57
N ASP A 131 -7.26 6.01 30.42
CA ASP A 131 -8.09 6.96 29.67
C ASP A 131 -8.45 6.40 28.29
N LEU A 132 -9.66 5.85 28.20
CA LEU A 132 -10.17 5.08 27.07
C LEU A 132 -10.20 5.92 25.78
N ARG A 133 -10.00 7.25 25.90
CA ARG A 133 -9.79 8.18 24.79
C ARG A 133 -8.63 7.77 23.88
N ILE A 134 -7.48 7.43 24.44
CA ILE A 134 -6.30 7.08 23.62
C ILE A 134 -6.51 5.73 22.92
N LEU A 135 -7.13 4.77 23.62
CA LEU A 135 -7.50 3.47 23.04
C LEU A 135 -8.50 3.61 21.88
N ARG A 136 -9.38 4.62 21.93
CA ARG A 136 -10.29 4.92 20.81
C ARG A 136 -9.56 5.36 19.55
N VAL A 137 -8.43 6.06 19.64
CA VAL A 137 -7.66 6.47 18.46
C VAL A 137 -7.06 5.25 17.75
N PHE A 138 -6.57 4.27 18.51
CA PHE A 138 -6.02 3.04 17.93
C PHE A 138 -7.04 2.22 17.16
N ARG A 139 -8.35 2.44 17.37
CA ARG A 139 -9.41 1.83 16.55
C ARG A 139 -9.29 2.21 15.08
N VAL A 140 -8.77 3.39 14.73
CA VAL A 140 -8.52 3.78 13.33
C VAL A 140 -7.54 2.83 12.66
N LEU A 141 -6.59 2.24 13.40
CA LEU A 141 -5.58 1.33 12.83
C LEU A 141 -6.18 0.12 12.13
N ARG A 142 -7.45 -0.25 12.40
CA ARG A 142 -8.14 -1.30 11.64
C ARG A 142 -8.27 -0.98 10.15
N ILE A 143 -8.20 0.30 9.75
CA ILE A 143 -8.14 0.71 8.34
C ILE A 143 -6.91 0.15 7.64
N LEU A 144 -5.80 -0.05 8.37
CA LEU A 144 -4.56 -0.60 7.81
C LEU A 144 -4.74 -2.04 7.32
N LYS A 145 -5.76 -2.77 7.82
CA LYS A 145 -6.12 -4.11 7.30
C LYS A 145 -6.53 -4.05 5.82
N LEU A 146 -7.08 -2.93 5.34
CA LEU A 146 -7.40 -2.74 3.92
C LEU A 146 -6.16 -2.87 3.01
N GLY A 147 -4.97 -2.51 3.53
CA GLY A 147 -3.71 -2.61 2.81
C GLY A 147 -3.36 -4.04 2.37
N ARG A 148 -3.87 -5.07 3.08
CA ARG A 148 -3.69 -6.47 2.69
C ARG A 148 -4.56 -6.85 1.50
N TYR A 149 -5.80 -6.36 1.47
CA TYR A 149 -6.80 -6.72 0.45
C TYR A 149 -6.67 -5.88 -0.83
N SER A 150 -5.98 -4.75 -0.78
CA SER A 150 -5.72 -3.90 -1.95
C SER A 150 -4.40 -4.27 -2.63
N ARG A 151 -4.49 -4.72 -3.90
CA ARG A 151 -3.32 -5.03 -4.75
C ARG A 151 -2.48 -3.78 -5.05
N SER A 152 -3.14 -2.64 -5.23
CA SER A 152 -2.49 -1.33 -5.42
C SER A 152 -1.66 -0.94 -4.20
N MET A 153 -2.15 -1.22 -2.98
CA MET A 153 -1.39 -0.99 -1.75
C MET A 153 -0.17 -1.89 -1.63
N GLN A 154 -0.27 -3.18 -1.98
CA GLN A 154 0.90 -4.07 -1.99
C GLN A 154 1.98 -3.62 -2.99
N THR A 155 1.56 -3.14 -4.17
CA THR A 155 2.47 -2.58 -5.17
C THR A 155 3.12 -1.30 -4.65
N LEU A 156 2.34 -0.40 -4.05
CA LEU A 156 2.85 0.83 -3.43
C LEU A 156 3.86 0.54 -2.31
N ILE A 157 3.56 -0.40 -1.40
CA ILE A 157 4.48 -0.82 -0.33
C ILE A 157 5.78 -1.37 -0.94
N THR A 158 5.67 -2.16 -2.02
CA THR A 158 6.85 -2.71 -2.71
C THR A 158 7.70 -1.59 -3.31
N VAL A 159 7.08 -0.60 -3.96
CA VAL A 159 7.76 0.58 -4.51
C VAL A 159 8.46 1.37 -3.40
N ILE A 160 7.75 1.69 -2.32
CA ILE A 160 8.31 2.42 -1.16
C ILE A 160 9.49 1.66 -0.56
N ARG A 161 9.39 0.34 -0.41
CA ARG A 161 10.48 -0.47 0.15
C ARG A 161 11.70 -0.46 -0.77
N ASN A 162 11.48 -0.65 -2.07
CA ASN A 162 12.55 -0.68 -3.06
C ASN A 162 13.24 0.68 -3.19
N GLU A 163 12.49 1.78 -3.09
CA GLU A 163 13.00 3.15 -3.17
C GLU A 163 13.28 3.79 -1.81
N SER A 164 13.27 3.01 -0.73
CA SER A 164 13.36 3.54 0.64
C SER A 164 14.63 4.37 0.84
N HIS A 165 15.76 3.96 0.28
CA HIS A 165 17.01 4.72 0.32
C HIS A 165 16.90 6.07 -0.40
N SER A 166 16.34 6.09 -1.62
CA SER A 166 16.11 7.30 -2.41
C SER A 166 15.15 8.26 -1.71
N LEU A 167 14.07 7.73 -1.13
CA LEU A 167 13.05 8.50 -0.43
C LEU A 167 13.58 9.09 0.88
N VAL A 168 14.30 8.30 1.68
CA VAL A 168 14.92 8.79 2.92
C VAL A 168 15.94 9.87 2.61
N ALA A 169 16.76 9.71 1.57
CA ALA A 169 17.70 10.73 1.13
C ALA A 169 16.95 12.02 0.72
N ALA A 170 15.92 11.92 -0.13
CA ALA A 170 15.11 13.07 -0.53
C ALA A 170 14.47 13.78 0.68
N LEU A 171 13.80 13.04 1.57
CA LEU A 171 13.18 13.59 2.77
C LEU A 171 14.19 14.24 3.72
N SER A 172 15.40 13.69 3.83
CA SER A 172 16.45 14.30 4.65
C SER A 172 16.89 15.67 4.12
N VAL A 173 17.01 15.81 2.79
CA VAL A 173 17.30 17.09 2.13
C VAL A 173 16.15 18.07 2.33
N LEU A 174 14.89 17.63 2.23
CA LEU A 174 13.72 18.47 2.49
C LEU A 174 13.66 18.97 3.93
N MET A 175 13.97 18.11 4.89
CA MET A 175 14.00 18.48 6.31
C MET A 175 15.07 19.54 6.56
N LEU A 176 16.28 19.34 6.03
CA LEU A 176 17.37 20.32 6.13
C LEU A 176 16.97 21.66 5.50
N PHE A 177 16.42 21.64 4.30
CA PHE A 177 15.95 22.84 3.61
C PHE A 177 14.88 23.59 4.41
N THR A 178 13.93 22.86 5.02
CA THR A 178 12.88 23.44 5.87
C THR A 178 13.44 24.09 7.12
N VAL A 179 14.43 23.47 7.76
CA VAL A 179 15.12 24.05 8.94
C VAL A 179 15.89 25.32 8.55
N ILE A 180 16.56 25.32 7.40
CA ILE A 180 17.25 26.51 6.89
C ILE A 180 16.24 27.64 6.62
N ALA A 181 15.15 27.34 5.91
CA ALA A 181 14.09 28.31 5.63
C ALA A 181 13.50 28.92 6.91
N ALA A 182 13.18 28.08 7.90
CA ALA A 182 12.65 28.49 9.20
C ALA A 182 13.64 29.36 9.99
N THR A 183 14.92 29.02 9.94
CA THR A 183 15.97 29.80 10.62
C THR A 183 16.15 31.17 9.96
N CYS A 184 16.20 31.22 8.63
CA CYS A 184 16.31 32.48 7.89
C CYS A 184 15.11 33.39 8.15
N ILE A 185 13.88 32.89 8.02
CA ILE A 185 12.69 33.73 8.22
C ILE A 185 12.57 34.20 9.67
N TYR A 186 12.97 33.38 10.65
CA TYR A 186 13.03 33.78 12.05
C TYR A 186 13.90 35.04 12.21
N TYR A 187 15.14 35.02 11.72
CA TYR A 187 16.02 36.18 11.85
C TYR A 187 15.55 37.41 11.07
N ILE A 188 14.75 37.24 10.02
CA ILE A 188 14.20 38.34 9.21
C ILE A 188 12.96 38.96 9.88
N GLU A 189 12.05 38.15 10.43
CA GLU A 189 10.73 38.59 10.88
C GLU A 189 10.60 38.70 12.41
N HIS A 190 11.46 38.06 13.20
CA HIS A 190 11.32 38.01 14.66
C HIS A 190 11.27 39.41 15.31
N THR A 191 12.04 40.37 14.79
CA THR A 191 12.06 41.73 15.31
C THR A 191 10.75 42.49 15.04
N ALA A 192 10.09 42.22 13.91
CA ALA A 192 8.82 42.84 13.53
C ALA A 192 7.61 42.08 14.10
N GLN A 193 7.74 40.77 14.30
CA GLN A 193 6.68 39.85 14.71
C GLN A 193 7.20 38.81 15.73
N PRO A 194 7.54 39.25 16.96
CA PRO A 194 8.14 38.37 17.96
C PRO A 194 7.18 37.30 18.49
N GLU A 195 5.87 37.48 18.38
CA GLU A 195 4.90 36.45 18.76
C GLU A 195 4.71 35.39 17.66
N ALA A 196 4.60 35.82 16.39
CA ALA A 196 4.39 34.93 15.25
C ALA A 196 5.65 34.12 14.91
N PHE A 197 6.82 34.77 14.89
CA PHE A 197 8.12 34.15 14.66
C PHE A 197 8.91 34.09 15.98
N SER A 198 8.31 33.52 17.03
CA SER A 198 8.86 33.53 18.40
C SER A 198 10.11 32.69 18.61
N SER A 199 10.29 31.64 17.81
CA SER A 199 11.44 30.73 17.90
C SER A 199 11.62 30.00 16.57
N ILE A 200 12.80 29.43 16.33
CA ILE A 200 13.05 28.60 15.13
C ILE A 200 12.02 27.45 15.01
N PRO A 201 11.66 26.72 16.08
CA PRO A 201 10.57 25.74 16.01
C PRO A 201 9.19 26.30 15.66
N ALA A 202 8.85 27.52 16.11
CA ALA A 202 7.62 28.17 15.67
C ALA A 202 7.68 28.52 14.18
N SER A 203 8.82 29.04 13.71
CA SER A 203 9.05 29.32 12.29
C SER A 203 9.09 28.07 11.41
N LEU A 204 9.40 26.89 11.97
CA LEU A 204 9.32 25.61 11.27
C LEU A 204 7.88 25.28 10.85
N TRP A 205 6.88 25.63 11.66
CA TRP A 205 5.47 25.47 11.29
C TRP A 205 5.14 26.27 10.03
N TRP A 206 5.51 27.56 10.02
CA TRP A 206 5.33 28.42 8.85
C TRP A 206 6.06 27.85 7.62
N ALA A 207 7.32 27.45 7.77
CA ALA A 207 8.11 26.91 6.67
C ALA A 207 7.48 25.62 6.13
N LEU A 208 7.05 24.71 6.99
CA LEU A 208 6.42 23.46 6.57
C LEU A 208 5.11 23.72 5.83
N VAL A 209 4.21 24.55 6.36
CA VAL A 209 2.92 24.89 5.73
C VAL A 209 3.11 25.61 4.40
N THR A 210 4.13 26.48 4.29
CA THR A 210 4.44 27.23 3.06
C THR A 210 5.08 26.35 2.00
N LEU A 211 6.12 25.59 2.35
CA LEU A 211 6.87 24.75 1.41
C LEU A 211 6.08 23.53 0.93
N THR A 212 5.13 23.04 1.73
CA THR A 212 4.18 21.99 1.34
C THR A 212 2.97 22.52 0.58
N THR A 213 2.93 23.82 0.27
CA THR A 213 1.85 24.49 -0.48
C THR A 213 0.46 24.46 0.20
N VAL A 214 0.39 24.20 1.51
CA VAL A 214 -0.86 24.23 2.27
C VAL A 214 -1.32 25.67 2.50
N GLY A 215 -0.44 26.52 3.02
CA GLY A 215 -0.68 27.96 3.12
C GLY A 215 -1.92 28.37 3.94
N TYR A 216 -2.05 27.91 5.19
CA TYR A 216 -3.18 28.28 6.05
C TYR A 216 -3.35 29.80 6.24
N GLY A 217 -2.26 30.56 6.18
CA GLY A 217 -2.27 32.02 6.32
C GLY A 217 -2.39 32.51 7.76
N ASP A 218 -2.23 31.62 8.74
CA ASP A 218 -2.21 31.90 10.17
C ASP A 218 -0.96 32.69 10.61
N ILE A 219 0.17 32.45 9.95
CA ILE A 219 1.41 33.21 10.12
C ILE A 219 1.92 33.61 8.73
N VAL A 220 2.24 34.89 8.53
CA VAL A 220 2.79 35.39 7.27
C VAL A 220 3.86 36.47 7.53
N PRO A 221 4.93 36.53 6.72
CA PRO A 221 5.92 37.61 6.83
C PRO A 221 5.31 38.96 6.44
N ILE A 222 5.54 39.98 7.25
CA ILE A 222 5.02 41.34 7.00
C ILE A 222 6.09 42.28 6.45
N THR A 223 7.37 42.01 6.73
CA THR A 223 8.47 42.86 6.27
C THR A 223 8.71 42.69 4.77
N ALA A 224 9.26 43.72 4.13
CA ALA A 224 9.64 43.64 2.71
C ALA A 224 10.65 42.50 2.46
N GLY A 225 11.64 42.36 3.35
CA GLY A 225 12.65 41.29 3.28
C GLY A 225 12.05 39.90 3.43
N GLY A 226 11.14 39.72 4.39
CA GLY A 226 10.47 38.44 4.60
C GLY A 226 9.51 38.06 3.47
N LYS A 227 8.84 39.02 2.85
CA LYS A 227 8.01 38.78 1.65
C LYS A 227 8.84 38.37 0.44
N VAL A 228 9.98 39.03 0.20
CA VAL A 228 10.91 38.66 -0.88
C VAL A 228 11.48 37.26 -0.63
N PHE A 229 11.96 37.00 0.59
CA PHE A 229 12.47 35.69 0.98
C PHE A 229 11.39 34.60 0.87
N GLY A 230 10.18 34.87 1.38
CA GLY A 230 9.03 33.98 1.29
C GLY A 230 8.64 33.64 -0.14
N GLY A 231 8.68 34.62 -1.05
CA GLY A 231 8.47 34.39 -2.47
C GLY A 231 9.50 33.44 -3.08
N ILE A 232 10.78 33.68 -2.82
CA ILE A 232 11.89 32.83 -3.30
C ILE A 232 11.76 31.41 -2.75
N ILE A 233 11.56 31.28 -1.43
CA ILE A 233 11.53 29.98 -0.77
C ILE A 233 10.29 29.17 -1.19
N THR A 234 9.17 29.81 -1.50
CA THR A 234 7.96 29.14 -2.00
C THR A 234 8.21 28.49 -3.36
N ILE A 235 8.85 29.21 -4.29
CA ILE A 235 9.21 28.66 -5.61
C ILE A 235 10.16 27.48 -5.47
N LEU A 236 11.21 27.63 -4.65
CA LEU A 236 12.14 26.53 -4.37
C LEU A 236 11.43 25.36 -3.68
N GLY A 237 10.55 25.64 -2.72
CA GLY A 237 9.78 24.65 -1.98
C GLY A 237 9.02 23.70 -2.88
N ILE A 238 8.30 24.22 -3.88
CA ILE A 238 7.58 23.41 -4.86
C ILE A 238 8.54 22.45 -5.59
N CYS A 239 9.69 22.94 -6.06
CA CYS A 239 10.68 22.11 -6.76
C CYS A 239 11.21 20.97 -5.89
N PHE A 240 11.55 21.26 -4.63
CA PHE A 240 12.11 20.30 -3.70
C PHE A 240 11.03 19.28 -3.25
N TYR A 241 9.86 19.73 -2.79
CA TYR A 241 8.79 18.86 -2.30
C TYR A 241 8.11 18.03 -3.39
N ALA A 242 8.26 18.39 -4.67
CA ALA A 242 7.84 17.55 -5.79
C ALA A 242 8.70 16.27 -5.96
N LEU A 243 9.94 16.26 -5.45
CA LEU A 243 10.88 15.14 -5.68
C LEU A 243 10.40 13.79 -5.14
N PRO A 244 9.93 13.65 -3.88
CA PRO A 244 9.46 12.36 -3.38
C PRO A 244 8.26 11.82 -4.17
N ALA A 245 7.34 12.71 -4.56
CA ALA A 245 6.20 12.34 -5.41
C ALA A 245 6.66 11.88 -6.80
N GLY A 246 7.64 12.57 -7.40
CA GLY A 246 8.25 12.20 -8.67
C GLY A 246 8.96 10.84 -8.64
N ILE A 247 9.77 10.59 -7.59
CA ILE A 247 10.46 9.30 -7.37
C ILE A 247 9.45 8.17 -7.23
N LEU A 248 8.41 8.35 -6.40
CA LEU A 248 7.37 7.33 -6.22
C LEU A 248 6.63 7.05 -7.54
N SER A 249 6.29 8.08 -8.30
CA SER A 249 5.57 7.96 -9.57
C SER A 249 6.39 7.22 -10.63
N SER A 250 7.66 7.58 -10.80
CA SER A 250 8.55 6.93 -11.77
C SER A 250 8.80 5.48 -11.41
N SER A 251 9.05 5.17 -10.13
CA SER A 251 9.27 3.80 -9.68
C SER A 251 8.00 2.94 -9.71
N PHE A 252 6.83 3.51 -9.42
CA PHE A 252 5.55 2.82 -9.61
C PHE A 252 5.32 2.47 -11.09
N THR A 253 5.57 3.43 -11.99
CA THR A 253 5.47 3.23 -13.44
C THR A 253 6.46 2.16 -13.92
N ALA A 254 7.71 2.21 -13.46
CA ALA A 254 8.73 1.22 -13.80
C ALA A 254 8.35 -0.19 -13.32
N GLN A 255 7.80 -0.33 -12.11
CA GLN A 255 7.29 -1.62 -11.63
C GLN A 255 6.13 -2.14 -12.48
N MET A 256 5.24 -1.26 -12.95
CA MET A 256 4.15 -1.66 -13.85
C MET A 256 4.67 -2.10 -15.23
N GLN A 257 5.66 -1.39 -15.77
CA GLN A 257 6.31 -1.76 -17.02
C GLN A 257 7.03 -3.12 -16.91
N LEU A 258 7.77 -3.37 -15.83
CA LEU A 258 8.42 -4.65 -15.58
C LEU A 258 7.42 -5.83 -15.56
N LYS A 259 6.23 -5.63 -15.00
CA LYS A 259 5.15 -6.64 -15.06
C LYS A 259 4.71 -6.88 -16.51
N ARG A 260 4.47 -5.82 -17.27
CA ARG A 260 4.08 -5.91 -18.69
C ARG A 260 5.13 -6.63 -19.53
N ASP A 261 6.40 -6.34 -19.33
CA ASP A 261 7.48 -6.93 -20.12
C ASP A 261 7.70 -8.41 -19.78
N ARG A 262 7.59 -8.82 -18.51
CA ARG A 262 7.58 -10.25 -18.14
C ARG A 262 6.43 -11.01 -18.80
N PHE A 263 5.27 -10.39 -18.89
CA PHE A 263 4.11 -10.99 -19.56
C PHE A 263 4.35 -11.12 -21.06
N LYS A 264 4.85 -10.07 -21.73
CA LYS A 264 5.22 -10.12 -23.15
C LYS A 264 6.22 -11.23 -23.47
N GLU A 265 7.27 -11.38 -22.64
CA GLU A 265 8.27 -12.44 -22.83
C GLU A 265 7.64 -13.84 -22.70
N THR A 266 6.77 -14.04 -21.70
CA THR A 266 6.02 -15.31 -21.54
C THR A 266 5.20 -15.62 -22.79
N VAL A 267 4.47 -14.63 -23.32
CA VAL A 267 3.66 -14.79 -24.53
C VAL A 267 4.54 -15.07 -25.76
N ARG A 268 5.70 -14.40 -25.88
CA ARG A 268 6.65 -14.64 -26.97
C ARG A 268 7.17 -16.06 -26.96
N THR A 269 7.60 -16.58 -25.80
CA THR A 269 8.09 -17.96 -25.67
C THR A 269 7.03 -18.97 -26.11
N VAL A 270 5.77 -18.77 -25.69
CA VAL A 270 4.66 -19.64 -26.11
C VAL A 270 4.41 -19.58 -27.62
N LEU A 271 4.58 -18.42 -28.25
CA LEU A 271 4.38 -18.27 -29.69
C LEU A 271 5.53 -18.90 -30.50
N GLU A 272 6.76 -18.89 -30.00
CA GLU A 272 7.93 -19.49 -30.65
C GLU A 272 7.83 -21.01 -30.75
N ASP A 273 7.18 -21.68 -29.79
CA ASP A 273 6.93 -23.13 -29.79
C ASP A 273 5.95 -23.58 -30.91
N GLY A 274 5.35 -22.64 -31.65
CA GLY A 274 4.61 -22.87 -32.89
C GLY A 274 3.26 -23.57 -32.75
N LYS A 275 2.85 -23.95 -31.53
CA LYS A 275 1.56 -24.58 -31.22
C LYS A 275 0.90 -23.85 -30.07
N PHE A 276 -0.06 -22.99 -30.37
CA PHE A 276 -0.87 -22.31 -29.34
C PHE A 276 -1.93 -23.29 -28.79
N SER A 277 -1.56 -24.13 -27.81
CA SER A 277 -2.46 -25.12 -27.23
C SER A 277 -3.34 -24.53 -26.11
N GLU A 278 -4.41 -25.26 -25.73
CA GLU A 278 -5.23 -24.89 -24.56
C GLU A 278 -4.43 -24.86 -23.25
N HIS A 279 -3.37 -25.67 -23.13
CA HIS A 279 -2.47 -25.63 -21.98
C HIS A 279 -1.73 -24.28 -21.88
N ASP A 280 -1.36 -23.70 -23.02
CA ASP A 280 -0.59 -22.45 -23.06
C ASP A 280 -1.46 -21.23 -22.77
N LYS A 281 -2.73 -21.26 -23.21
CA LYS A 281 -3.75 -20.29 -22.76
C LYS A 281 -3.88 -20.31 -21.23
N GLY A 282 -3.97 -21.49 -20.63
CA GLY A 282 -4.02 -21.65 -19.18
C GLY A 282 -2.71 -21.23 -18.48
N HIS A 283 -1.56 -21.33 -19.14
CA HIS A 283 -0.30 -20.80 -18.60
C HIS A 283 -0.24 -19.27 -18.67
N ILE A 284 -0.55 -18.67 -19.81
CA ILE A 284 -0.59 -17.21 -19.99
C ILE A 284 -1.56 -16.58 -19.00
N GLU A 285 -2.75 -17.17 -18.82
CA GLU A 285 -3.74 -16.67 -17.87
C GLU A 285 -3.25 -16.74 -16.42
N ARG A 286 -2.56 -17.83 -16.04
CA ARG A 286 -1.91 -17.91 -14.73
C ARG A 286 -0.84 -16.83 -14.57
N VAL A 287 -0.01 -16.58 -15.59
CA VAL A 287 1.03 -15.54 -15.52
C VAL A 287 0.41 -14.14 -15.49
N ARG A 288 -0.68 -13.89 -16.21
CA ARG A 288 -1.48 -12.66 -16.13
C ARG A 288 -1.94 -12.41 -14.69
N ASP A 289 -2.54 -13.42 -14.07
CA ASP A 289 -3.03 -13.35 -12.69
C ASP A 289 -1.89 -13.15 -11.68
N LEU A 290 -0.74 -13.82 -11.88
CA LEU A 290 0.45 -13.65 -11.03
C LEU A 290 1.06 -12.25 -11.13
N LEU A 291 1.06 -11.67 -12.32
CA LEU A 291 1.58 -10.31 -12.58
C LEU A 291 0.54 -9.21 -12.28
N ASP A 292 -0.72 -9.60 -12.09
CA ASP A 292 -1.85 -8.72 -11.81
C ASP A 292 -2.06 -7.71 -12.96
N LEU A 293 -2.07 -8.22 -14.19
CA LEU A 293 -2.37 -7.43 -15.37
C LEU A 293 -3.87 -7.46 -15.66
N ASP A 294 -4.38 -6.29 -16.08
CA ASP A 294 -5.75 -6.16 -16.53
C ASP A 294 -6.04 -7.11 -17.71
N GLU A 295 -7.25 -7.67 -17.74
CA GLU A 295 -7.62 -8.66 -18.74
C GLU A 295 -7.62 -8.07 -20.15
N GLU A 296 -8.13 -6.85 -20.33
CA GLU A 296 -8.16 -6.18 -21.62
C GLU A 296 -6.74 -5.86 -22.10
N GLU A 297 -5.90 -5.37 -21.19
CA GLU A 297 -4.48 -5.11 -21.47
C GLU A 297 -3.74 -6.39 -21.88
N ALA A 298 -3.92 -7.48 -21.15
CA ALA A 298 -3.27 -8.75 -21.44
C ALA A 298 -3.72 -9.32 -22.79
N GLN A 299 -5.02 -9.28 -23.08
CA GLN A 299 -5.56 -9.71 -24.37
C GLN A 299 -5.02 -8.88 -25.53
N LEU A 300 -4.87 -7.56 -25.35
CA LEU A 300 -4.28 -6.69 -26.36
C LEU A 300 -2.82 -7.07 -26.64
N ILE A 301 -2.02 -7.29 -25.59
CA ILE A 301 -0.61 -7.73 -25.72
C ILE A 301 -0.52 -9.04 -26.50
N VAL A 302 -1.37 -10.03 -26.16
CA VAL A 302 -1.41 -11.32 -26.86
C VAL A 302 -1.76 -11.14 -28.34
N ARG A 303 -2.81 -10.38 -28.66
CA ARG A 303 -3.22 -10.10 -30.05
C ARG A 303 -2.11 -9.43 -30.86
N LEU A 304 -1.44 -8.42 -30.29
CA LEU A 304 -0.35 -7.71 -30.96
C LEU A 304 0.85 -8.63 -31.26
N LEU A 305 1.23 -9.47 -30.30
CA LEU A 305 2.35 -10.41 -30.47
C LEU A 305 2.02 -11.53 -31.46
N GLN A 306 0.79 -12.05 -31.43
CA GLN A 306 0.30 -13.02 -32.42
C GLN A 306 0.34 -12.45 -33.84
N HIS A 307 -0.14 -11.21 -34.02
CA HIS A 307 -0.11 -10.54 -35.32
C HIS A 307 1.33 -10.40 -35.82
N HIS A 308 2.24 -9.86 -34.99
CA HIS A 308 3.65 -9.72 -35.35
C HIS A 308 4.29 -11.07 -35.74
N HIS A 309 4.08 -12.11 -34.95
CA HIS A 309 4.61 -13.45 -35.24
C HIS A 309 4.10 -14.00 -36.58
N SER A 310 2.80 -13.87 -36.85
CA SER A 310 2.19 -14.31 -38.11
C SER A 310 2.71 -13.55 -39.35
N THR A 311 3.03 -12.25 -39.19
CA THR A 311 3.60 -11.45 -40.28
C THR A 311 5.07 -11.76 -40.53
N SER A 312 5.84 -12.09 -39.48
CA SER A 312 7.27 -12.45 -39.60
C SER A 312 7.50 -13.83 -40.21
N GLN A 313 6.51 -14.74 -40.15
CA GLN A 313 6.58 -16.07 -40.78
C GLN A 313 6.11 -16.09 -42.24
N LYS A 314 5.56 -15.00 -42.81
CA LYS A 314 5.24 -14.95 -44.24
C LYS A 314 6.54 -14.86 -45.05
N PRO A 315 6.81 -15.79 -45.99
CA PRO A 315 7.98 -15.69 -46.85
C PRO A 315 7.87 -14.44 -47.73
N SER A 316 8.98 -13.74 -47.94
CA SER A 316 9.10 -12.64 -48.89
C SER A 316 8.85 -13.16 -50.31
N VAL A 317 7.60 -13.14 -50.75
CA VAL A 317 7.24 -13.40 -52.15
C VAL A 317 7.42 -12.10 -52.93
N ASP A 318 8.08 -12.24 -54.09
CA ASP A 318 8.37 -11.24 -55.13
C ASP A 318 9.55 -10.27 -54.93
N LYS A 319 10.74 -10.77 -55.27
CA LYS A 319 11.61 -10.08 -56.24
C LYS A 319 11.82 -10.99 -57.45
N LYS A 320 10.96 -10.86 -58.47
CA LYS A 320 11.24 -11.43 -59.79
C LYS A 320 12.46 -10.72 -60.41
N PRO A 321 13.42 -11.44 -61.00
CA PRO A 321 14.47 -10.80 -61.79
C PRO A 321 13.88 -10.34 -63.12
N HIS A 322 13.93 -9.03 -63.39
CA HIS A 322 13.73 -8.52 -64.74
C HIS A 322 15.02 -8.80 -65.52
N THR A 323 14.91 -9.71 -66.49
CA THR A 323 15.84 -9.86 -67.62
C THR A 323 15.78 -8.64 -68.52
#